data_AF-A2D9Y2-F1
#
_entry.id   AF-A2D9Y2-F1
#
_cell.length_a   1.000
_cell.length_b   1.000
_cell.length_c   1.000
_cell.angle_alpha   90.00
_cell.angle_beta   90.00
_cell.angle_gamma   90.00
#
_symmetry.space_group_name_H-M   'P 1'
#
loop_
_entity.id
_entity.type
_entity.pdbx_description
1 polymer ?
#
loop_
_entity_poly.entity_id
_entity_poly.type
_entity_poly.pdbx_seq_one_letter_code
_entity_poly.pdbx_strand_id
1 'polypeptide(L)'
;MTIDPSAFDYADISLKVEKDNPYFTISGNCLIERNSGNLILTFGNLPKVYTIPKEVKKIGGTSIRAWTDAAQVNSISFYNTNLGAPVIKIPDSVISIDKQAFLPDVFLYTVCYDGFVYSPEVEDVAQPLLTNAYVTDKYPYHKLLGLTSVKSCSTKLPREYRARHIIGLSIPEIVLIVLVVLLIIILIVSIILIRMKLPKAGDKTIFQSIN
;
A
#
# COMPACT_ATOMS: atom_id res chain seq x y z
N MET A 1 14.08 -25.94 17.15
CA MET A 1 13.81 -24.57 17.65
C MET A 1 12.71 -24.01 16.78
N THR A 2 11.61 -23.54 17.36
CA THR A 2 10.45 -23.03 16.62
C THR A 2 10.18 -21.59 17.04
N ILE A 3 9.94 -20.73 16.05
CA ILE A 3 9.49 -19.36 16.26
C ILE A 3 8.03 -19.33 15.83
N ASP A 4 7.17 -18.84 16.72
CA ASP A 4 5.74 -18.70 16.41
C ASP A 4 5.55 -17.61 15.33
N PRO A 5 4.73 -17.84 14.29
CA PRO A 5 4.49 -16.84 13.25
C PRO A 5 3.94 -15.51 13.78
N SER A 6 3.26 -15.52 14.94
CA SER A 6 2.66 -14.34 15.58
C SER A 6 3.61 -13.55 16.48
N ALA A 7 4.89 -13.95 16.58
CA ALA A 7 5.85 -13.36 17.52
C ALA A 7 5.99 -11.83 17.44
N PHE A 8 5.57 -11.20 16.32
CA PHE A 8 5.77 -9.79 16.02
C PHE A 8 4.51 -9.04 15.53
N ASP A 9 3.31 -9.54 15.84
CA ASP A 9 2.03 -9.08 15.27
C ASP A 9 1.64 -7.61 15.48
N TYR A 10 2.30 -6.90 16.39
CA TYR A 10 1.90 -5.56 16.81
C TYR A 10 3.04 -4.55 16.76
N ALA A 11 4.11 -4.85 16.02
CA ALA A 11 5.28 -3.99 16.03
C ALA A 11 5.89 -3.84 14.63
N ASP A 12 6.14 -2.57 14.26
CA ASP A 12 7.02 -2.27 13.14
C ASP A 12 8.47 -2.47 13.60
N ILE A 13 9.01 -3.65 13.30
CA ILE A 13 10.35 -4.04 13.74
C ILE A 13 11.27 -4.35 12.57
N SER A 14 12.56 -4.25 12.85
CA SER A 14 13.61 -4.84 12.03
C SER A 14 14.19 -6.05 12.75
N LEU A 15 14.33 -7.16 12.05
CA LEU A 15 14.99 -8.36 12.56
C LEU A 15 16.38 -8.51 11.94
N LYS A 16 17.30 -9.02 12.75
CA LYS A 16 18.64 -9.43 12.30
C LYS A 16 18.91 -10.83 12.82
N VAL A 17 19.29 -11.72 11.91
CA VAL A 17 19.80 -13.06 12.22
C VAL A 17 21.30 -13.06 11.95
N GLU A 18 22.08 -13.64 12.85
CA GLU A 18 23.53 -13.77 12.66
C GLU A 18 23.83 -14.58 11.40
N LYS A 19 24.88 -14.19 10.67
CA LYS A 19 25.22 -14.77 9.36
C LYS A 19 25.36 -16.29 9.40
N ASP A 20 25.94 -16.80 10.50
CA ASP A 20 26.27 -18.21 10.70
C ASP A 20 25.19 -18.97 11.50
N ASN A 21 23.99 -18.39 11.66
CA ASN A 21 22.88 -19.08 12.31
C ASN A 21 22.48 -20.32 11.49
N PRO A 22 22.54 -21.53 12.06
CA PRO A 22 22.32 -22.77 11.31
C PRO A 22 20.84 -23.06 11.00
N TYR A 23 19.91 -22.37 11.67
CA TYR A 23 18.48 -22.66 11.59
C TYR A 23 17.71 -21.66 10.73
N PHE A 24 18.10 -20.38 10.79
CA PHE A 24 17.35 -19.30 10.18
C PHE A 24 18.21 -18.41 9.29
N THR A 25 17.55 -17.75 8.35
CA THR A 25 18.09 -16.67 7.55
C THR A 25 17.03 -15.59 7.36
N ILE A 26 17.47 -14.38 7.05
CA ILE A 26 16.57 -13.28 6.69
C ILE A 26 16.84 -12.90 5.24
N SER A 27 15.77 -12.67 4.48
CA SER A 27 15.81 -12.07 3.15
C SER A 27 14.64 -11.09 3.04
N GLY A 28 14.93 -9.80 2.82
CA GLY A 28 13.91 -8.75 2.90
C GLY A 28 13.20 -8.74 4.27
N ASN A 29 11.87 -8.68 4.24
CA ASN A 29 11.01 -8.73 5.43
C ASN A 29 10.56 -10.16 5.77
N CYS A 30 11.32 -11.19 5.39
CA CYS A 30 11.00 -12.59 5.62
C CYS A 30 12.01 -13.28 6.54
N LEU A 31 11.51 -13.96 7.59
CA LEU A 31 12.27 -14.91 8.37
C LEU A 31 12.07 -16.32 7.81
N ILE A 32 13.15 -16.96 7.39
CA ILE A 32 13.11 -18.19 6.60
C ILE A 32 13.90 -19.28 7.31
N GLU A 33 13.36 -20.50 7.37
CA GLU A 33 14.09 -21.68 7.81
C GLU A 33 15.16 -22.05 6.76
N ARG A 34 16.43 -22.07 7.18
CA ARG A 34 17.59 -22.15 6.29
C ARG A 34 17.61 -23.41 5.42
N ASN A 35 17.27 -24.56 6.01
CA ASN A 35 17.41 -25.86 5.33
C ASN A 35 16.24 -26.18 4.39
N SER A 36 15.03 -25.76 4.75
CA SER A 36 13.82 -26.09 3.99
C SER A 36 13.36 -24.97 3.05
N GLY A 37 13.83 -23.73 3.27
CA GLY A 37 13.29 -22.55 2.62
C GLY A 37 11.86 -22.22 3.03
N ASN A 38 11.38 -22.74 4.17
CA ASN A 38 10.05 -22.44 4.68
C ASN A 38 10.01 -21.02 5.25
N LEU A 39 9.07 -20.20 4.76
CA LEU A 39 8.77 -18.91 5.32
C LEU A 39 8.04 -19.10 6.65
N ILE A 40 8.66 -18.63 7.72
CA ILE A 40 8.11 -18.71 9.08
C ILE A 40 7.16 -17.55 9.31
N LEU A 41 7.63 -16.34 9.03
CA LEU A 41 6.85 -15.10 9.14
C LEU A 41 7.43 -14.00 8.27
N THR A 42 6.57 -13.05 7.89
CA THR A 42 6.96 -11.70 7.51
C THR A 42 6.97 -10.78 8.72
N PHE A 43 7.80 -9.74 8.71
CA PHE A 43 7.92 -8.80 9.83
C PHE A 43 8.03 -7.34 9.36
N GLY A 44 7.65 -6.42 10.25
CA GLY A 44 7.72 -4.98 10.00
C GLY A 44 6.73 -4.50 8.93
N ASN A 45 6.94 -3.27 8.49
CA ASN A 45 6.12 -2.65 7.46
C ASN A 45 6.41 -3.23 6.06
N LEU A 46 5.42 -3.96 5.50
CA LEU A 46 5.48 -4.42 4.12
C LEU A 46 4.98 -3.35 3.14
N PRO A 47 5.65 -3.16 1.99
CA PRO A 47 5.16 -2.26 0.96
C PRO A 47 3.84 -2.77 0.37
N LYS A 48 3.02 -1.84 -0.15
CA LYS A 48 1.71 -2.17 -0.77
C LYS A 48 1.78 -3.25 -1.86
N VAL A 49 2.92 -3.32 -2.55
CA VAL A 49 3.26 -4.38 -3.49
C VAL A 49 4.49 -5.08 -2.95
N TYR A 50 4.29 -6.21 -2.28
CA TYR A 50 5.37 -7.00 -1.69
C TYR A 50 5.74 -8.16 -2.60
N THR A 51 7.03 -8.44 -2.73
CA THR A 51 7.53 -9.59 -3.50
C THR A 51 8.24 -10.54 -2.55
N ILE A 52 7.77 -11.78 -2.50
CA ILE A 52 8.40 -12.84 -1.71
C ILE A 52 9.80 -13.10 -2.28
N PRO A 53 10.84 -13.18 -1.44
CA PRO A 53 12.20 -13.47 -1.89
C PRO A 53 12.34 -14.85 -2.54
N LYS A 54 13.27 -15.00 -3.49
CA LYS A 54 13.49 -16.24 -4.25
C LYS A 54 14.06 -17.40 -3.41
N GLU A 55 14.59 -17.08 -2.23
CA GLU A 55 15.07 -18.06 -1.26
C GLU A 55 13.91 -18.87 -0.64
N VAL A 56 12.69 -18.31 -0.64
CA VAL A 56 11.51 -18.99 -0.12
C VAL A 56 11.08 -20.09 -1.08
N LYS A 57 10.89 -21.29 -0.51
CA LYS A 57 10.40 -22.50 -1.21
C LYS A 57 9.01 -22.89 -0.75
N LYS A 58 8.67 -22.63 0.51
CA LYS A 58 7.35 -22.92 1.08
C LYS A 58 6.84 -21.72 1.85
N ILE A 59 5.56 -21.40 1.72
CA ILE A 59 4.91 -20.36 2.54
C ILE A 59 4.16 -21.07 3.66
N GLY A 60 4.63 -20.92 4.90
CA GLY A 60 4.04 -21.59 6.06
C GLY A 60 2.69 -21.00 6.48
N GLY A 61 1.95 -21.73 7.32
CA GLY A 61 0.66 -21.28 7.84
C GLY A 61 0.80 -20.00 8.65
N THR A 62 -0.08 -19.03 8.39
CA THR A 62 -0.07 -17.70 9.01
C THR A 62 1.24 -16.92 8.88
N SER A 63 2.08 -17.28 7.89
CA SER A 63 3.41 -16.67 7.74
C SER A 63 3.38 -15.30 7.05
N ILE A 64 2.33 -14.98 6.31
CA ILE A 64 2.17 -13.64 5.72
C ILE A 64 1.37 -12.78 6.71
N ARG A 65 2.11 -11.91 7.37
CA ARG A 65 1.66 -11.02 8.44
C ARG A 65 2.20 -9.63 8.15
N ALA A 66 1.38 -8.82 7.50
CA ALA A 66 1.73 -7.44 7.26
C ALA A 66 1.40 -6.61 8.51
N TRP A 67 2.35 -5.81 8.99
CA TRP A 67 2.04 -4.86 10.05
C TRP A 67 1.03 -3.82 9.53
N THR A 68 -0.08 -3.70 10.24
CA THR A 68 -1.13 -2.71 9.97
C THR A 68 -1.17 -1.75 11.14
N ASP A 69 -1.39 -0.48 10.83
CA ASP A 69 -1.44 0.57 11.82
C ASP A 69 -2.70 1.39 11.59
N ALA A 70 -3.28 1.89 12.68
CA ALA A 70 -4.53 2.63 12.67
C ALA A 70 -4.36 3.96 13.39
N ALA A 71 -4.86 5.02 12.78
CA ALA A 71 -4.96 6.31 13.43
C ALA A 71 -6.03 6.21 14.54
N GLN A 72 -5.58 6.37 15.78
CA GLN A 72 -6.45 6.34 16.96
C GLN A 72 -6.60 7.73 17.58
N VAL A 73 -7.83 8.11 17.94
CA VAL A 73 -8.11 9.25 18.82
C VAL A 73 -8.99 8.75 19.96
N ASN A 74 -8.55 8.95 21.21
CA ASN A 74 -9.24 8.44 22.40
C ASN A 74 -9.56 6.93 22.31
N SER A 75 -8.60 6.12 21.83
CA SER A 75 -8.75 4.67 21.63
C SER A 75 -9.80 4.24 20.60
N ILE A 76 -10.30 5.16 19.78
CA ILE A 76 -11.19 4.87 18.64
C ILE A 76 -10.33 4.86 17.38
N SER A 77 -10.33 3.73 16.65
CA SER A 77 -9.69 3.63 15.33
C SER A 77 -10.54 4.31 14.27
N PHE A 78 -10.00 5.32 13.60
CA PHE A 78 -10.71 6.06 12.55
C PHE A 78 -10.44 5.48 11.17
N TYR A 79 -9.18 5.17 10.88
CA TYR A 79 -8.75 4.61 9.60
C TYR A 79 -7.38 3.94 9.77
N ASN A 80 -7.00 3.08 8.82
CA ASN A 80 -5.70 2.42 8.83
C ASN A 80 -4.64 3.30 8.13
N THR A 81 -3.63 3.77 8.87
CA THR A 81 -2.48 4.50 8.32
C THR A 81 -1.64 3.60 7.41
N ASN A 82 -1.63 2.29 7.68
CA ASN A 82 -0.94 1.29 6.91
C ASN A 82 -1.82 0.08 6.59
N LEU A 83 -1.88 -0.28 5.31
CA LEU A 83 -2.65 -1.42 4.80
C LEU A 83 -1.78 -2.67 4.64
N GLY A 84 -0.49 -2.62 4.96
CA GLY A 84 0.41 -3.75 4.75
C GLY A 84 0.66 -4.04 3.27
N ALA A 85 0.50 -5.31 2.86
CA ALA A 85 0.78 -5.80 1.51
C ALA A 85 -0.48 -6.24 0.74
N PRO A 86 -1.37 -5.31 0.32
CA PRO A 86 -2.55 -5.64 -0.49
C PRO A 86 -2.25 -6.39 -1.79
N VAL A 87 -1.02 -6.29 -2.32
CA VAL A 87 -0.57 -7.07 -3.46
C VAL A 87 0.66 -7.88 -3.09
N ILE A 88 0.58 -9.20 -3.23
CA ILE A 88 1.70 -10.12 -3.02
C ILE A 88 2.11 -10.77 -4.32
N LYS A 89 3.40 -10.68 -4.65
CA LYS A 89 4.03 -11.39 -5.75
C LYS A 89 4.82 -12.57 -5.21
N ILE A 90 4.45 -13.77 -5.65
CA ILE A 90 5.02 -15.04 -5.26
C ILE A 90 5.86 -15.55 -6.43
N PRO A 91 7.18 -15.68 -6.28
CA PRO A 91 8.07 -16.14 -7.34
C PRO A 91 7.89 -17.63 -7.61
N ASP A 92 8.46 -18.08 -8.73
CA ASP A 92 8.49 -19.49 -9.14
C ASP A 92 9.31 -20.41 -8.23
N SER A 93 10.10 -19.85 -7.34
CA SER A 93 10.83 -20.59 -6.32
C SER A 93 9.92 -21.23 -5.28
N VAL A 94 8.72 -20.69 -5.06
CA VAL A 94 7.73 -21.19 -4.11
C VAL A 94 6.99 -22.35 -4.76
N ILE A 95 7.02 -23.52 -4.12
CA ILE A 95 6.41 -24.77 -4.61
C ILE A 95 5.22 -25.23 -3.76
N SER A 96 5.02 -24.62 -2.60
CA SER A 96 3.95 -24.96 -1.65
C SER A 96 3.55 -23.73 -0.86
N ILE A 97 2.24 -23.57 -0.67
CA ILE A 97 1.64 -22.47 0.08
C ILE A 97 0.61 -23.10 1.03
N ASP A 98 0.78 -22.85 2.32
CA ASP A 98 -0.19 -23.28 3.33
C ASP A 98 -1.54 -22.57 3.14
N LYS A 99 -2.64 -23.28 3.37
CA LYS A 99 -4.00 -22.74 3.19
C LYS A 99 -4.31 -21.52 4.06
N GLN A 100 -3.62 -21.38 5.20
CA GLN A 100 -3.75 -20.27 6.15
C GLN A 100 -2.60 -19.27 6.01
N ALA A 101 -1.72 -19.40 5.01
CA ALA A 101 -0.57 -18.53 4.82
C ALA A 101 -0.92 -17.03 4.90
N PHE A 102 -2.03 -16.66 4.26
CA PHE A 102 -2.50 -15.29 4.15
C PHE A 102 -3.55 -14.91 5.20
N LEU A 103 -3.96 -15.83 6.08
CA LEU A 103 -5.03 -15.59 7.05
C LEU A 103 -4.88 -14.26 7.83
N PRO A 104 -3.66 -13.88 8.25
CA PRO A 104 -3.45 -12.63 9.00
C PRO A 104 -3.41 -11.35 8.15
N ASP A 105 -3.22 -11.44 6.84
CA ASP A 105 -3.08 -10.25 5.96
C ASP A 105 -4.45 -9.71 5.55
N VAL A 106 -5.10 -9.03 6.50
CA VAL A 106 -6.50 -8.59 6.41
C VAL A 106 -6.82 -7.69 5.21
N PHE A 107 -5.81 -7.06 4.59
CA PHE A 107 -5.97 -6.18 3.42
C PHE A 107 -5.46 -6.81 2.13
N LEU A 108 -5.15 -8.11 2.12
CA LEU A 108 -4.74 -8.80 0.91
C LEU A 108 -5.86 -8.75 -0.14
N TYR A 109 -5.54 -8.18 -1.30
CA TYR A 109 -6.49 -8.00 -2.40
C TYR A 109 -6.11 -8.79 -3.64
N THR A 110 -4.80 -8.86 -3.93
CA THR A 110 -4.27 -9.50 -5.13
C THR A 110 -3.08 -10.39 -4.81
N VAL A 111 -3.09 -11.61 -5.34
CA VAL A 111 -1.92 -12.48 -5.40
C VAL A 111 -1.50 -12.65 -6.85
N CYS A 112 -0.19 -12.55 -7.11
CA CYS A 112 0.42 -12.87 -8.40
C CYS A 112 1.41 -14.01 -8.21
N TYR A 113 1.24 -15.12 -8.92
CA TYR A 113 2.09 -16.30 -8.81
C TYR A 113 2.81 -16.60 -10.14
N ASP A 114 4.12 -16.75 -10.08
CA ASP A 114 4.96 -17.12 -11.25
C ASP A 114 5.35 -18.61 -11.25
N GLY A 115 4.90 -19.40 -10.26
CA GLY A 115 5.26 -20.81 -10.17
C GLY A 115 4.49 -21.74 -11.10
N PHE A 116 5.10 -22.90 -11.33
CA PHE A 116 4.55 -23.97 -12.17
C PHE A 116 3.59 -24.88 -11.39
N VAL A 117 3.96 -25.28 -10.17
CA VAL A 117 3.17 -26.21 -9.34
C VAL A 117 2.72 -25.52 -8.07
N TYR A 118 1.43 -25.56 -7.80
CA TYR A 118 0.87 -25.38 -6.47
C TYR A 118 0.17 -26.69 -6.12
N SER A 119 0.52 -27.29 -4.98
CA SER A 119 -0.22 -28.42 -4.43
C SER A 119 -1.22 -27.87 -3.42
N PRO A 120 -2.48 -27.59 -3.81
CA PRO A 120 -3.50 -27.27 -2.83
C PRO A 120 -3.75 -28.48 -1.94
N GLU A 121 -3.61 -28.32 -0.62
CA GLU A 121 -4.25 -29.26 0.30
C GLU A 121 -5.77 -29.01 0.40
N VAL A 122 -6.27 -27.82 -0.01
CA VAL A 122 -7.71 -27.46 0.07
C VAL A 122 -8.09 -26.43 -1.00
N GLU A 123 -9.37 -26.45 -1.40
CA GLU A 123 -9.98 -25.66 -2.49
C GLU A 123 -10.20 -24.16 -2.19
N ASP A 124 -10.21 -23.71 -0.93
CA ASP A 124 -10.53 -22.30 -0.59
C ASP A 124 -9.55 -21.69 0.41
N VAL A 125 -9.02 -20.50 0.09
CA VAL A 125 -8.27 -19.67 1.04
C VAL A 125 -9.24 -18.78 1.81
N ALA A 126 -9.13 -18.78 3.13
CA ALA A 126 -9.95 -17.98 4.04
C ALA A 126 -9.49 -16.50 4.10
N GLN A 127 -9.44 -15.82 2.95
CA GLN A 127 -9.18 -14.38 2.88
C GLN A 127 -10.36 -13.62 2.26
N PRO A 128 -11.20 -12.94 3.07
CA PRO A 128 -12.42 -12.30 2.59
C PRO A 128 -12.20 -11.22 1.53
N LEU A 129 -11.05 -10.53 1.56
CA LEU A 129 -10.75 -9.42 0.63
C LEU A 129 -9.95 -9.85 -0.59
N LEU A 130 -9.40 -11.07 -0.60
CA LEU A 130 -8.64 -11.59 -1.72
C LEU A 130 -9.59 -11.76 -2.91
N THR A 131 -9.45 -10.90 -3.90
CA THR A 131 -10.37 -10.81 -5.05
C THR A 131 -9.71 -11.29 -6.34
N ASN A 132 -8.38 -11.11 -6.45
CA ASN A 132 -7.66 -11.41 -7.67
C ASN A 132 -6.54 -12.42 -7.44
N ALA A 133 -6.50 -13.44 -8.29
CA ALA A 133 -5.39 -14.36 -8.40
C ALA A 133 -4.86 -14.34 -9.84
N TYR A 134 -3.64 -13.85 -10.01
CA TYR A 134 -2.96 -13.80 -11.30
C TYR A 134 -1.88 -14.86 -11.38
N VAL A 135 -1.73 -15.44 -12.57
CA VAL A 135 -0.73 -16.48 -12.82
C VAL A 135 -0.01 -16.23 -14.14
N THR A 136 1.19 -16.78 -14.26
CA THR A 136 1.92 -16.82 -15.55
C THR A 136 1.44 -17.98 -16.43
N ASP A 137 1.89 -18.02 -17.67
CA ASP A 137 1.54 -19.08 -18.63
C ASP A 137 2.08 -20.45 -18.21
N LYS A 138 3.09 -20.47 -17.33
CA LYS A 138 3.61 -21.69 -16.72
C LYS A 138 2.56 -22.41 -15.89
N TYR A 139 1.68 -21.68 -15.22
CA TYR A 139 0.71 -22.27 -14.30
C TYR A 139 -0.41 -23.00 -15.07
N PRO A 140 -0.53 -24.34 -14.93
CA PRO A 140 -1.41 -25.13 -15.78
C PRO A 140 -2.86 -25.18 -15.29
N TYR A 141 -3.12 -24.73 -14.05
CA TYR A 141 -4.45 -24.81 -13.45
C TYR A 141 -5.28 -23.55 -13.67
N HIS A 142 -6.60 -23.72 -13.65
CA HIS A 142 -7.57 -22.63 -13.85
C HIS A 142 -7.90 -21.86 -12.55
N LYS A 143 -7.51 -22.41 -11.40
CA LYS A 143 -7.72 -21.80 -10.07
C LYS A 143 -6.40 -21.66 -9.33
N LEU A 144 -6.27 -20.56 -8.60
CA LEU A 144 -5.21 -20.32 -7.64
C LEU A 144 -5.87 -19.79 -6.36
N LEU A 145 -5.62 -20.45 -5.22
CA LEU A 145 -6.19 -20.06 -3.92
C LEU A 145 -7.74 -19.97 -3.92
N GLY A 146 -8.40 -20.88 -4.64
CA GLY A 146 -9.87 -20.91 -4.80
C GLY A 146 -10.43 -19.94 -5.85
N LEU A 147 -9.64 -18.96 -6.30
CA LEU A 147 -10.05 -17.96 -7.28
C LEU A 147 -9.71 -18.38 -8.72
N THR A 148 -10.54 -17.98 -9.68
CA THR A 148 -10.24 -18.12 -11.11
C THR A 148 -8.96 -17.37 -11.45
N SER A 149 -7.97 -18.08 -11.97
CA SER A 149 -6.67 -17.52 -12.29
C SER A 149 -6.73 -16.71 -13.58
N VAL A 150 -6.27 -15.46 -13.55
CA VAL A 150 -6.17 -14.59 -14.73
C VAL A 150 -4.72 -14.46 -15.18
N LYS A 151 -4.46 -14.46 -16.49
CA LYS A 151 -3.11 -14.25 -17.01
C LYS A 151 -2.70 -12.79 -16.86
N SER A 152 -1.41 -12.56 -16.62
CA SER A 152 -0.78 -11.23 -16.40
C SER A 152 -1.12 -10.57 -15.07
N CYS A 153 -0.12 -10.51 -14.18
CA CYS A 153 -0.22 -9.83 -12.88
C CYS A 153 -0.62 -8.35 -13.03
N SER A 154 -1.67 -7.94 -12.31
CA SER A 154 -2.04 -6.53 -12.14
C SER A 154 -1.81 -6.10 -10.70
N THR A 155 -1.04 -5.03 -10.51
CA THR A 155 -0.85 -4.40 -9.19
C THR A 155 -1.85 -3.27 -8.94
N LYS A 156 -2.90 -3.16 -9.77
CA LYS A 156 -3.90 -2.10 -9.63
C LYS A 156 -4.82 -2.40 -8.44
N LEU A 157 -4.73 -1.55 -7.42
CA LEU A 157 -5.66 -1.55 -6.31
C LEU A 157 -6.88 -0.65 -6.61
N PRO A 158 -8.07 -1.00 -6.08
CA PRO A 158 -9.27 -0.21 -6.26
C PRO A 158 -9.19 1.07 -5.41
N ARG A 159 -10.09 2.02 -5.63
CA ARG A 159 -9.93 3.39 -5.11
C ARG A 159 -9.96 3.45 -3.58
N GLU A 160 -10.63 2.50 -2.95
CA GLU A 160 -10.78 2.32 -1.51
C GLU A 160 -9.41 2.13 -0.84
N TYR A 161 -8.47 1.44 -1.49
CA TYR A 161 -7.09 1.24 -1.03
C TYR A 161 -6.16 2.44 -1.33
N ARG A 162 -6.66 3.43 -2.08
CA ARG A 162 -5.95 4.66 -2.45
C ARG A 162 -6.38 5.86 -1.64
N ALA A 163 -7.43 5.74 -0.82
CA ALA A 163 -7.91 6.87 -0.03
C ALA A 163 -6.73 7.46 0.76
N ARG A 164 -6.49 8.76 0.53
CA ARG A 164 -5.44 9.51 1.23
C ARG A 164 -5.83 9.54 2.70
N HIS A 165 -4.97 9.00 3.54
CA HIS A 165 -5.16 8.93 4.97
C HIS A 165 -4.12 9.81 5.68
N ILE A 166 -3.79 10.94 5.03
CA ILE A 166 -2.99 12.00 5.63
C ILE A 166 -3.97 12.88 6.41
N ILE A 167 -3.88 12.87 7.75
CA ILE A 167 -4.47 13.95 8.56
C ILE A 167 -3.63 15.20 8.27
N GLY A 168 -4.22 16.19 7.61
CA GLY A 168 -3.58 17.45 7.27
C GLY A 168 -3.39 17.66 5.77
N LEU A 169 -2.81 18.82 5.42
CA LEU A 169 -2.53 19.19 4.04
C LEU A 169 -1.17 18.62 3.62
N SER A 170 -1.14 17.87 2.50
CA SER A 170 0.12 17.44 1.87
C SER A 170 0.93 18.65 1.38
N ILE A 171 2.25 18.50 1.26
CA ILE A 171 3.13 19.59 0.75
C ILE A 171 2.60 20.21 -0.56
N PRO A 172 2.15 19.44 -1.57
CA PRO A 172 1.55 20.02 -2.77
C PRO A 172 0.26 20.81 -2.51
N GLU A 173 -0.58 20.37 -1.56
CA GLU A 173 -1.80 21.09 -1.20
C GLU A 173 -1.50 22.38 -0.43
N ILE A 174 -0.51 22.37 0.47
CA ILE A 174 -0.01 23.58 1.13
C ILE A 174 0.50 24.57 0.09
N VAL A 175 1.33 24.12 -0.85
CA VAL A 175 1.85 24.95 -1.94
C VAL A 175 0.71 25.53 -2.77
N LEU A 176 -0.29 24.71 -3.13
CA LEU A 176 -1.45 25.16 -3.89
C LEU A 176 -2.24 26.23 -3.14
N ILE A 177 -2.50 26.04 -1.85
CA ILE A 177 -3.21 27.01 -1.01
C ILE A 177 -2.47 28.34 -0.96
N VAL A 178 -1.15 28.30 -0.71
CA VAL A 178 -0.32 29.52 -0.65
C VAL A 178 -0.36 30.27 -1.99
N LEU A 179 -0.31 29.54 -3.11
CA LEU A 179 -0.34 30.12 -4.46
C LEU A 179 -1.69 30.77 -4.78
N VAL A 180 -2.79 30.12 -4.39
CA VAL A 180 -4.15 30.67 -4.53
C VAL A 180 -4.33 31.93 -3.69
N VAL A 181 -3.86 31.94 -2.44
CA VAL A 181 -3.94 33.11 -1.56
C VAL A 181 -3.16 34.30 -2.16
N LEU A 182 -1.96 34.07 -2.69
CA LEU A 182 -1.17 35.11 -3.36
C LEU A 182 -1.88 35.68 -4.59
N LEU A 183 -2.48 34.83 -5.42
CA LEU A 183 -3.25 35.27 -6.60
C LEU A 183 -4.45 36.13 -6.21
N ILE A 184 -5.16 35.77 -5.14
CA ILE A 184 -6.28 36.57 -4.62
C ILE A 184 -5.80 37.94 -4.15
N ILE A 185 -4.68 38.02 -3.43
CA ILE A 185 -4.11 39.30 -2.98
C ILE A 185 -3.74 40.19 -4.18
N ILE A 186 -3.05 39.64 -5.18
CA ILE A 186 -2.67 40.37 -6.40
C ILE A 186 -3.92 40.88 -7.14
N LEU A 187 -4.96 40.04 -7.23
CA LEU A 187 -6.23 40.42 -7.87
C LEU A 187 -6.92 41.56 -7.13
N ILE A 188 -6.98 41.51 -5.80
CA ILE A 188 -7.56 42.58 -4.98
C ILE A 188 -6.78 43.89 -5.16
N VAL A 189 -5.45 43.86 -5.07
CA VAL A 189 -4.59 45.04 -5.27
C VAL A 189 -4.79 45.62 -6.67
N SER A 190 -4.86 44.77 -7.70
CA SER A 190 -5.09 45.20 -9.08
C SER A 190 -6.44 45.89 -9.24
N ILE A 191 -7.51 45.35 -8.64
CA ILE A 191 -8.85 45.96 -8.66
C ILE A 191 -8.84 47.34 -7.97
N ILE A 192 -8.17 47.46 -6.82
CA ILE A 192 -8.04 48.73 -6.09
C ILE A 192 -7.30 49.76 -6.95
N LEU A 193 -6.17 49.39 -7.56
CA LEU A 193 -5.39 50.29 -8.42
C LEU A 193 -6.19 50.75 -9.65
N ILE A 194 -6.96 49.86 -10.27
CA ILE A 194 -7.86 50.19 -11.39
C ILE A 194 -8.93 51.19 -10.92
N ARG A 195 -9.56 50.96 -9.76
CA ARG A 195 -10.57 51.86 -9.20
C ARG A 195 -10.00 53.22 -8.82
N MET A 196 -8.76 53.29 -8.32
CA MET A 196 -8.09 54.55 -8.00
C MET A 196 -7.70 55.36 -9.24
N LYS A 197 -7.35 54.69 -10.35
CA LYS A 197 -6.97 55.36 -11.61
C LYS A 197 -8.17 55.71 -12.50
N LEU A 198 -9.36 55.17 -12.24
CA LEU A 198 -10.56 55.55 -12.97
C LEU A 198 -11.00 56.95 -12.52
N PRO A 199 -11.10 57.94 -13.43
CA PRO A 199 -11.62 59.26 -13.07
C PRO A 199 -13.02 59.11 -12.48
N LYS A 200 -13.28 59.81 -11.37
CA LYS A 200 -14.63 59.84 -10.78
C LYS A 200 -15.60 60.31 -11.85
N ALA A 201 -16.59 59.49 -12.17
CA ALA A 201 -17.70 59.85 -13.03
C ALA A 201 -18.49 60.98 -12.36
N GLY A 202 -18.07 62.23 -12.59
CA GLY A 202 -18.56 63.40 -11.89
C GLY A 202 -17.78 64.68 -12.17
N ASP A 203 -16.47 64.60 -12.48
CA ASP A 203 -15.69 65.77 -12.90
C ASP A 203 -15.94 66.10 -14.39
N LYS A 204 -17.17 66.54 -14.70
CA LYS A 204 -17.39 67.40 -15.86
C LYS A 204 -17.20 68.84 -15.38
N THR A 205 -15.96 69.31 -15.50
CA THR A 205 -15.64 70.73 -15.49
C THR A 205 -16.57 71.46 -16.46
N ILE A 206 -17.38 72.34 -15.88
CA ILE A 206 -18.25 73.30 -16.54
C ILE A 206 -17.39 74.06 -17.56
N PHE A 207 -17.63 73.84 -18.86
CA PHE A 207 -17.04 74.65 -19.91
C PHE A 207 -17.59 76.08 -19.76
N GLN A 208 -16.72 77.01 -19.36
CA GLN A 208 -17.00 78.44 -19.41
C GLN A 208 -17.25 78.86 -20.87
N SER A 209 -18.38 79.55 -21.11
CA SER A 209 -18.63 80.24 -22.37
C SER A 209 -17.68 81.43 -22.50
N ILE A 210 -16.97 81.52 -23.62
CA ILE A 210 -16.19 82.70 -23.99
C ILE A 210 -17.05 83.51 -24.97
N ASN A 211 -17.26 84.78 -24.61
CA ASN A 211 -17.83 85.85 -25.43
C ASN A 211 -16.96 86.19 -26.63
#